data_AF-A0A1E5V738-F1
#
_entry.id   AF-A0A1E5V738-F1
#
_cell.length_a   1.000
_cell.length_b   1.000
_cell.length_c   1.000
_cell.angle_alpha   90.00
_cell.angle_beta   90.00
_cell.angle_gamma   90.00
#
_symmetry.space_group_name_H-M   'P 1'
#
loop_
_entity.id
_entity.type
_entity.pdbx_description
1 polymer ?
#
loop_
_entity_poly.entity_id
_entity_poly.type
_entity_poly.pdbx_seq_one_letter_code
_entity_poly.pdbx_strand_id
1 'polypeptide(L)'
;MPFGGLAEYVPEHRLWFGISSRADGYRFMAANLIATPSSDSEETLCPPPVVHGCWKEFVQPPPEWELVESQVVHLGSSKFCIVRFFEVGELYFCHETHKTEMMEEEMQMVLTGVVVGSCGGELRVVKHKSERYKLNFDFDYWVL
;
A
#
# COMPACT_ATOMS: atom_id res chain seq x y z
N MET A 1 -12.84 -2.81 -7.72
CA MET A 1 -11.47 -2.46 -8.16
C MET A 1 -10.53 -2.80 -7.00
N PRO A 2 -9.41 -3.52 -7.22
CA PRO A 2 -8.61 -4.07 -6.12
C PRO A 2 -7.72 -3.02 -5.42
N PHE A 3 -7.45 -1.89 -6.05
CA PHE A 3 -6.55 -0.86 -5.52
C PHE A 3 -7.33 0.31 -4.92
N GLY A 4 -6.82 0.87 -3.83
CA GLY A 4 -7.36 2.06 -3.18
C GLY A 4 -6.93 3.38 -3.84
N GLY A 5 -5.97 3.32 -4.76
CA GLY A 5 -5.39 4.47 -5.46
C GLY A 5 -4.75 4.08 -6.78
N LEU A 6 -3.66 4.77 -7.13
CA LEU A 6 -2.93 4.51 -8.38
C LEU A 6 -2.39 3.07 -8.42
N ALA A 7 -2.46 2.48 -9.60
CA ALA A 7 -1.82 1.20 -9.91
C ALA A 7 -1.01 1.34 -11.18
N GLU A 8 0.13 0.67 -11.23
CA GLU A 8 1.04 0.70 -12.36
C GLU A 8 1.14 -0.67 -13.02
N TYR A 9 1.04 -0.69 -14.34
CA TYR A 9 1.23 -1.91 -15.12
C TYR A 9 2.71 -2.20 -15.30
N VAL A 10 3.14 -3.42 -14.94
CA VAL A 10 4.53 -3.87 -15.07
C VAL A 10 4.60 -5.00 -16.11
N PRO A 11 5.09 -4.71 -17.34
CA PRO A 11 5.09 -5.66 -18.46
C PRO A 11 5.82 -6.97 -18.18
N GLU A 12 6.89 -6.94 -17.39
CA GLU A 12 7.71 -8.10 -17.01
C GLU A 12 6.89 -9.17 -16.28
N HIS A 13 5.85 -8.75 -15.56
CA HIS A 13 4.94 -9.63 -14.83
C HIS A 13 3.56 -9.73 -15.48
N ARG A 14 3.25 -8.89 -16.48
CA ARG A 14 1.94 -8.74 -17.12
C ARG A 14 0.81 -8.48 -16.12
N LEU A 15 1.11 -7.73 -15.07
CA LEU A 15 0.21 -7.48 -13.96
C LEU A 15 0.24 -6.01 -13.57
N TRP A 16 -0.84 -5.57 -12.93
CA TRP A 16 -0.94 -4.27 -12.28
C TRP A 16 -0.51 -4.39 -10.83
N PHE A 17 0.31 -3.45 -10.38
CA PHE A 17 0.81 -3.36 -9.01
C PHE A 17 0.28 -2.10 -8.35
N GLY A 18 -0.17 -2.21 -7.10
CA GLY A 18 -0.76 -1.09 -6.39
C GLY A 18 -0.92 -1.38 -4.91
N ILE A 19 -1.52 -0.42 -4.20
CA ILE A 19 -1.87 -0.54 -2.79
C ILE A 19 -3.37 -0.83 -2.67
N SER A 20 -3.73 -1.79 -1.80
CA SER A 20 -5.12 -2.12 -1.50
C SER A 20 -5.86 -0.96 -0.81
N SER A 21 -7.19 -1.07 -0.71
CA SER A 21 -7.96 -0.08 0.03
C SER A 21 -7.57 -0.04 1.53
N ARG A 22 -7.98 1.05 2.23
CA ARG A 22 -7.86 1.15 3.70
C ARG A 22 -8.54 -0.02 4.40
N ALA A 23 -9.71 -0.44 3.92
CA ALA A 23 -10.45 -1.58 4.47
C ALA A 23 -9.67 -2.91 4.37
N ASP A 24 -8.78 -3.01 3.38
CA ASP A 24 -7.90 -4.16 3.16
C ASP A 24 -6.51 -4.00 3.79
N GLY A 25 -6.29 -2.93 4.55
CA GLY A 25 -5.07 -2.68 5.32
C GLY A 25 -3.88 -2.17 4.50
N TYR A 26 -4.12 -1.44 3.40
CA TYR A 26 -3.07 -0.81 2.59
C TYR A 26 -1.93 -1.76 2.17
N ARG A 27 -2.28 -2.99 1.79
CA ARG A 27 -1.32 -4.03 1.39
C ARG A 27 -0.81 -3.79 -0.03
N PHE A 28 0.46 -4.10 -0.26
CA PHE A 28 1.00 -4.17 -1.62
C PHE A 28 0.40 -5.38 -2.35
N MET A 29 -0.11 -5.16 -3.55
CA MET A 29 -0.83 -6.16 -4.32
C MET A 29 -0.46 -6.17 -5.79
N ALA A 30 -0.63 -7.34 -6.41
CA ALA A 30 -0.55 -7.54 -7.84
C ALA A 30 -1.87 -8.16 -8.34
N ALA A 31 -2.47 -7.59 -9.38
CA ALA A 31 -3.70 -8.09 -9.97
C ALA A 31 -3.71 -8.00 -11.49
N ASN A 32 -4.41 -8.92 -12.13
CA ASN A 32 -4.79 -8.77 -13.52
C ASN A 32 -6.13 -8.04 -13.59
N LEU A 33 -6.12 -6.82 -14.12
CA LEU A 33 -7.33 -6.02 -14.32
C LEU A 33 -8.09 -6.38 -15.60
N ILE A 34 -7.44 -7.09 -16.53
CA ILE A 34 -8.04 -7.54 -17.79
C ILE A 34 -8.30 -9.04 -17.64
N ALA A 35 -9.42 -9.38 -17.04
CA ALA A 35 -9.86 -10.77 -17.04
C ALA A 35 -10.39 -11.11 -18.44
N THR A 36 -9.80 -12.11 -19.10
CA THR A 36 -10.39 -12.71 -20.30
C THR A 36 -11.63 -13.49 -19.87
N PRO A 37 -12.78 -13.31 -20.53
CA PRO A 37 -13.97 -14.11 -20.22
C PRO A 37 -13.61 -15.59 -20.34
N SER A 38 -13.86 -16.36 -19.29
CA SER A 38 -13.82 -17.81 -19.35
C SER A 38 -14.88 -18.28 -20.35
N SER A 39 -14.53 -19.25 -21.20
CA SER A 39 -15.42 -19.82 -22.21
C SER A 39 -16.70 -20.45 -21.65
N ASP A 40 -16.79 -20.59 -20.32
CA ASP A 40 -17.91 -21.22 -19.60
C ASP A 40 -18.97 -20.22 -19.10
N SER A 41 -18.81 -18.92 -19.34
CA SER A 41 -19.71 -17.89 -18.82
C SER A 41 -19.92 -16.75 -19.82
N GLU A 42 -20.96 -16.88 -20.64
CA GLU A 42 -21.32 -15.96 -21.72
C GLU A 42 -21.99 -14.64 -21.23
N GLU A 43 -22.13 -14.44 -19.92
CA GLU A 43 -22.97 -13.34 -19.38
C GLU A 43 -22.23 -12.25 -18.60
N THR A 44 -20.92 -12.36 -18.36
CA THR A 44 -20.18 -11.31 -17.63
C THR A 44 -19.24 -10.57 -18.57
N LEU A 45 -19.72 -9.45 -19.13
CA LEU A 45 -18.97 -8.55 -20.03
C LEU A 45 -17.68 -7.98 -19.42
N CYS A 46 -17.53 -8.00 -18.08
CA CYS A 46 -16.34 -7.58 -17.34
C CYS A 46 -16.11 -8.53 -16.14
N PRO A 47 -15.31 -9.59 -16.27
CA PRO A 47 -15.04 -10.47 -15.15
C PRO A 47 -14.28 -9.72 -14.05
N PRO A 48 -14.42 -10.12 -12.77
CA PRO A 48 -13.75 -9.42 -11.68
C PRO A 48 -12.23 -9.52 -11.82
N PRO A 49 -11.46 -8.51 -11.38
CA PRO A 49 -10.01 -8.55 -11.36
C PRO A 49 -9.49 -9.76 -10.59
N VAL A 50 -8.48 -10.44 -11.15
CA VAL A 50 -7.86 -11.62 -10.52
C VAL A 50 -6.65 -11.16 -9.73
N VAL A 51 -6.65 -11.37 -8.40
CA VAL A 51 -5.51 -11.04 -7.54
C VAL A 51 -4.47 -12.16 -7.61
N HIS A 52 -3.27 -11.82 -8.07
CA HIS A 52 -2.13 -12.75 -8.18
C HIS A 52 -1.17 -12.66 -6.97
N GLY A 53 -1.27 -11.58 -6.20
CA GLY A 53 -0.49 -11.43 -4.98
C GLY A 53 -1.07 -10.36 -4.08
N CYS A 54 -1.04 -10.63 -2.77
CA CYS A 54 -1.42 -9.69 -1.73
C CYS A 54 -0.53 -9.94 -0.52
N TRP A 55 0.51 -9.12 -0.38
CA TRP A 55 1.55 -9.37 0.61
C TRP A 55 1.24 -8.63 1.91
N LYS A 56 1.34 -9.37 3.02
CA LYS A 56 1.23 -8.78 4.36
C LYS A 56 2.41 -7.85 4.60
N GLU A 57 2.19 -6.93 5.53
CA GLU A 57 3.24 -6.06 6.01
C GLU A 57 4.44 -6.85 6.52
N PHE A 58 5.64 -6.37 6.23
CA PHE A 58 6.86 -7.05 6.65
C PHE A 58 7.10 -6.96 8.16
N VAL A 59 6.61 -5.88 8.80
CA VAL A 59 6.75 -5.59 10.23
C VAL A 59 5.52 -4.84 10.70
N GLN A 60 4.88 -5.29 11.78
CA GLN A 60 3.79 -4.52 12.39
C GLN A 60 4.34 -3.23 13.00
N PRO A 61 3.71 -2.07 12.75
CA PRO A 61 4.13 -0.83 13.38
C PRO A 61 3.89 -0.91 14.90
N PRO A 62 4.59 -0.10 15.70
CA PRO A 62 4.30 0.03 17.12
C PRO A 62 2.83 0.42 17.37
N PRO A 63 2.24 0.08 18.54
CA PRO A 63 0.84 0.39 18.85
C PRO A 63 0.48 1.88 18.76
N GLU A 64 1.45 2.75 19.04
CA GLU A 64 1.30 4.21 19.01
C GLU A 64 1.40 4.81 17.59
N TRP A 65 1.48 3.97 16.56
CA TRP A 65 1.58 4.38 15.16
C TRP A 65 0.32 3.96 14.40
N GLU A 66 -0.45 4.93 13.92
CA GLU A 66 -1.58 4.69 13.03
C GLU A 66 -1.14 4.81 11.57
N LEU A 67 -1.35 3.77 10.76
CA LEU A 67 -1.13 3.83 9.31
C LEU A 67 -2.25 4.63 8.66
N VAL A 68 -1.92 5.85 8.19
CA VAL A 68 -2.88 6.77 7.57
C VAL A 68 -3.06 6.46 6.09
N GLU A 69 -1.95 6.28 5.36
CA GLU A 69 -1.94 6.09 3.92
C GLU A 69 -0.73 5.25 3.48
N SER A 70 -0.86 4.54 2.36
CA SER A 70 0.29 3.96 1.66
C SER A 70 0.18 4.14 0.16
N GLN A 71 1.34 4.34 -0.47
CA GLN A 71 1.50 4.48 -1.90
C GLN A 71 2.62 3.57 -2.39
N VAL A 72 2.64 3.28 -3.68
CA VAL A 72 3.73 2.54 -4.31
C VAL A 72 4.21 3.25 -5.57
N VAL A 73 5.52 3.29 -5.72
CA VAL A 73 6.20 3.86 -6.89
C VAL A 73 7.02 2.76 -7.54
N HIS A 74 6.80 2.50 -8.82
CA HIS A 74 7.66 1.61 -9.59
C HIS A 74 8.95 2.34 -9.96
N LEU A 75 10.09 1.69 -9.73
CA LEU A 75 11.42 2.21 -10.00
C LEU A 75 12.06 1.57 -11.24
N GLY A 76 11.29 0.76 -11.98
CA GLY A 76 11.77 -0.05 -13.10
C GLY A 76 12.37 -1.39 -12.70
N SER A 77 12.47 -2.31 -13.66
CA SER A 77 13.09 -3.64 -13.49
C SER A 77 12.53 -4.43 -12.30
N SER A 78 11.21 -4.43 -12.15
CA SER A 78 10.50 -5.10 -11.04
C SER A 78 10.85 -4.60 -9.64
N LYS A 79 11.43 -3.40 -9.53
CA LYS A 79 11.76 -2.74 -8.27
C LYS A 79 10.68 -1.71 -7.94
N PHE A 80 10.29 -1.65 -6.68
CA PHE A 80 9.31 -0.68 -6.19
C PHE A 80 9.79 -0.04 -4.91
N CYS A 81 9.35 1.20 -4.67
CA CYS A 81 9.38 1.82 -3.36
C CYS A 81 7.95 1.85 -2.81
N ILE A 82 7.71 1.20 -1.68
CA ILE A 82 6.46 1.34 -0.95
C ILE A 82 6.64 2.45 0.07
N VAL A 83 5.78 3.45 0.00
CA VAL A 83 5.74 4.60 0.90
C VAL A 83 4.59 4.39 1.88
N ARG A 84 4.84 4.54 3.17
CA ARG A 84 3.82 4.48 4.21
C ARG A 84 3.88 5.71 5.09
N PHE A 85 2.73 6.29 5.35
CA PHE A 85 2.55 7.44 6.21
C PHE A 85 1.90 7.00 7.52
N PHE A 86 2.58 7.28 8.62
CA PHE A 86 2.11 6.95 9.96
C PHE A 86 1.93 8.22 10.76
N GLU A 87 0.79 8.34 11.41
CA GLU A 87 0.58 9.31 12.47
C GLU A 87 1.06 8.68 13.78
N VAL A 88 1.91 9.41 14.50
CA VAL A 88 2.55 8.95 15.73
C VAL A 88 2.33 9.99 16.80
N GLY A 89 1.96 9.57 18.00
CA GLY A 89 1.66 10.47 19.10
C GLY A 89 1.28 9.74 20.37
N GLU A 90 1.29 10.45 21.48
CA GLU A 90 0.79 9.91 22.75
C GLU A 90 -0.74 9.96 22.78
N LEU A 91 -1.33 8.78 22.96
CA LEU A 91 -2.76 8.63 23.19
C LEU A 91 -3.11 9.07 24.61
N TYR A 92 -4.04 10.01 24.74
CA TYR A 92 -4.62 10.40 26.02
C TYR A 92 -6.14 10.19 25.99
N PHE A 93 -6.71 9.86 27.15
CA PHE A 93 -8.15 9.74 27.28
C PHE A 93 -8.74 11.09 27.70
N CYS A 94 -9.48 11.73 26.81
CA CYS A 94 -10.18 12.97 27.12
C CYS A 94 -11.47 12.64 27.88
N HIS A 95 -11.49 12.99 29.17
CA HIS A 95 -12.64 12.74 30.05
C HIS A 95 -13.89 13.52 29.66
N GLU A 96 -13.74 14.68 29.00
CA GLU A 96 -14.85 15.53 28.58
C GLU A 96 -15.55 14.98 27.34
N THR A 97 -14.77 14.52 26.35
CA THR A 97 -15.31 13.98 25.09
C THR A 97 -15.57 12.47 25.17
N HIS A 98 -15.10 11.81 26.22
CA HIS A 98 -15.08 10.35 26.38
C HIS A 98 -14.42 9.64 25.18
N LYS A 99 -13.37 10.24 24.61
CA LYS A 99 -12.63 9.72 23.47
C LYS A 99 -11.14 9.65 23.78
N THR A 100 -10.46 8.70 23.14
CA THR A 100 -9.00 8.71 23.06
C THR A 100 -8.60 9.65 21.95
N GLU A 101 -7.74 10.61 22.26
CA GLU A 101 -7.23 11.65 21.35
C GLU A 101 -5.69 11.60 21.35
N MET A 102 -5.06 12.19 20.34
CA MET A 102 -3.59 12.27 20.20
C MET A 102 -3.13 13.68 20.59
N MET A 103 -2.20 13.83 21.54
CA MET A 103 -1.73 15.16 21.99
C MET A 103 -0.69 15.78 21.05
N GLU A 104 0.21 14.95 20.53
CA GLU A 104 1.34 15.37 19.69
C GLU A 104 1.30 14.57 18.40
N GLU A 105 0.64 15.12 17.37
CA GLU A 105 0.58 14.50 16.04
C GLU A 105 1.91 14.74 15.30
N GLU A 106 2.71 13.68 15.19
CA GLU A 106 3.91 13.65 14.38
C GLU A 106 3.74 12.68 13.22
N MET A 107 3.91 13.15 11.99
CA MET A 107 3.86 12.29 10.83
C MET A 107 5.22 11.67 10.54
N GLN A 108 5.25 10.35 10.43
CA GLN A 108 6.39 9.57 9.99
C GLN A 108 6.13 9.04 8.59
N MET A 109 7.15 9.07 7.73
CA MET A 109 7.16 8.36 6.46
C MET A 109 8.15 7.21 6.52
N VAL A 110 7.72 6.02 6.15
CA VAL A 110 8.60 4.85 5.98
C VAL A 110 8.66 4.48 4.50
N LEU A 111 9.85 4.63 3.92
CA LEU A 111 10.17 4.20 2.56
C LEU A 111 10.74 2.79 2.61
N THR A 112 10.13 1.83 1.93
CA THR A 112 10.63 0.44 1.86
C THR A 112 10.84 0.04 0.41
N GLY A 113 12.11 -0.21 0.05
CA GLY A 113 12.44 -0.80 -1.24
C GLY A 113 12.02 -2.27 -1.28
N VAL A 114 11.42 -2.70 -2.38
CA VAL A 114 11.07 -4.10 -2.63
C VAL A 114 11.41 -4.51 -4.06
N VAL A 115 11.71 -5.78 -4.26
CA VAL A 115 11.90 -6.38 -5.59
C VAL A 115 10.92 -7.52 -5.77
N VAL A 116 10.23 -7.51 -6.90
CA VAL A 116 9.31 -8.57 -7.29
C VAL A 116 10.05 -9.54 -8.21
N GLY A 117 10.11 -10.81 -7.79
CA GLY A 117 10.59 -11.91 -8.61
C GLY A 117 9.45 -12.84 -8.98
N SER A 118 9.70 -13.71 -9.96
CA SER A 118 8.85 -14.87 -10.23
C SER A 118 9.69 -16.13 -10.14
N CYS A 119 9.18 -17.14 -9.42
CA CYS A 119 9.80 -18.45 -9.34
C CYS A 119 8.73 -19.51 -9.60
N GLY A 120 8.81 -20.21 -10.73
CA GLY A 120 7.82 -21.22 -11.10
C GLY A 120 6.42 -20.67 -11.35
N GLY A 121 6.30 -19.40 -11.76
CA GLY A 121 5.02 -18.73 -12.00
C GLY A 121 4.40 -18.07 -10.77
N GLU A 122 4.94 -18.32 -9.58
CA GLU A 122 4.52 -17.66 -8.34
C GLU A 122 5.33 -16.38 -8.12
N LEU A 123 4.64 -15.27 -7.84
CA LEU A 123 5.27 -14.00 -7.49
C LEU A 123 5.84 -14.05 -6.08
N ARG A 124 7.07 -13.54 -5.94
CA ARG A 124 7.75 -13.39 -4.65
C ARG A 124 8.17 -11.95 -4.47
N VAL A 125 7.97 -11.40 -3.28
CA VAL A 125 8.40 -10.05 -2.94
C VAL A 125 9.53 -10.14 -1.93
N VAL A 126 10.69 -9.60 -2.29
CA VAL A 126 11.84 -9.50 -1.41
C VAL A 126 11.92 -8.07 -0.89
N LYS A 127 11.83 -7.93 0.43
CA LYS A 127 12.08 -6.66 1.10
C LYS A 127 13.56 -6.32 1.06
N HIS A 128 13.86 -5.06 0.74
CA HIS A 128 15.18 -4.45 0.89
C HIS A 128 15.19 -3.45 2.06
N LYS A 129 16.08 -2.46 2.02
CA LYS A 129 16.23 -1.45 3.07
C LYS A 129 14.91 -0.69 3.27
N SER A 130 14.57 -0.45 4.54
CA SER A 130 13.55 0.50 4.94
C SER A 130 14.22 1.70 5.59
N GLU A 131 13.74 2.89 5.26
CA GLU A 131 14.20 4.15 5.85
C GLU A 131 13.01 4.93 6.42
N ARG A 132 13.22 5.51 7.59
CA ARG A 132 12.22 6.32 8.29
C ARG A 132 12.59 7.79 8.22
N TYR A 133 11.59 8.62 7.96
CA TYR A 133 11.70 10.07 7.93
C TYR A 133 10.61 10.67 8.83
N LYS A 134 11.01 11.58 9.71
CA LYS A 134 10.09 12.50 10.36
C LYS A 134 9.68 13.56 9.34
N LEU A 135 8.39 13.69 9.10
CA LEU A 135 7.85 14.76 8.27
C LEU A 135 7.53 15.95 9.17
N ASN A 136 8.25 17.06 8.97
CA ASN A 136 7.88 18.32 9.58
C ASN A 136 6.80 18.95 8.70
N PHE A 137 5.56 18.87 9.14
CA PHE A 137 4.51 19.71 8.58
C PHE A 137 4.62 21.10 9.21
N ASP A 138 5.56 21.91 8.74
CA ASP A 138 5.27 23.36 8.72
C ASP A 138 4.16 23.50 7.68
N PHE A 139 2.99 23.99 8.10
CA PHE A 139 1.79 24.13 7.27
C PHE A 139 1.97 25.17 6.15
N ASP A 140 2.87 24.93 5.20
CA ASP A 140 3.01 25.73 3.97
C ASP A 140 2.62 24.86 2.78
N TYR A 141 1.30 24.69 2.60
CA TYR A 141 0.74 24.10 1.39
C TYR A 141 1.01 25.04 0.21
N TRP A 142 1.99 24.71 -0.63
CA TRP A 142 1.98 25.15 -2.02
C TRP A 142 1.60 23.96 -2.89
N VAL A 143 0.35 23.96 -3.35
CA VAL A 143 -0.11 23.11 -4.44
C VAL A 143 0.51 23.66 -5.73
N LEU A 144 1.30 22.84 -6.43
CA LEU A 144 1.73 23.09 -7.81
C LEU A 144 0.60 22.73 -8.79
#